data_AF-A0A960IG83-F1
#
_entry.id   AF-A0A960IG83-F1
#
_cell.length_a   1.000
_cell.length_b   1.000
_cell.length_c   1.000
_cell.angle_alpha   90.00
_cell.angle_beta   90.00
_cell.angle_gamma   90.00
#
_symmetry.space_group_name_H-M   'P 1'
#
loop_
_entity.id
_entity.type
_entity.pdbx_description
1 polymer ?
#
loop_
_entity_poly.entity_id
_entity_poly.type
_entity_poly.pdbx_seq_one_letter_code
_entity_poly.pdbx_strand_id
1 'polypeptide(L)'
;MTDRKRPIDQAIDIAVYAPLGFVLEARKLLPSFVERGRAQVQMTRMIGKFAVKQGQNEAEKRLIKAQRSADAVMGELGLRPADDPAPIVAAPAVPEPGSDPISEATTPTSQSGEGAKDLAIPDYD
;
A
#
# COMPACT_ATOMS: atom_id res chain seq x y z
N MET A 1 54.91 -8.98 -1.25
CA MET A 1 54.52 -10.39 -1.10
C MET A 1 53.01 -10.41 -0.90
N THR A 2 52.25 -10.93 -1.86
CA THR A 2 50.79 -11.05 -1.73
C THR A 2 50.49 -12.29 -0.89
N ASP A 3 50.22 -12.07 0.40
CA ASP A 3 49.71 -13.08 1.31
C ASP A 3 48.42 -13.67 0.74
N ARG A 4 48.50 -14.87 0.16
CA ARG A 4 47.33 -15.67 -0.22
C ARG A 4 46.73 -16.25 1.06
N LYS A 5 46.06 -15.40 1.84
CA LYS A 5 45.20 -15.85 2.93
C LYS A 5 44.16 -16.83 2.40
N ARG A 6 43.81 -17.86 3.18
CA ARG A 6 42.76 -18.79 2.80
C ARG A 6 41.44 -18.00 2.70
N PRO A 7 40.55 -18.32 1.74
CA PRO A 7 39.31 -17.58 1.55
C PRO A 7 38.43 -17.53 2.80
N ILE A 8 38.53 -18.55 3.67
CA ILE A 8 37.81 -18.58 4.95
C ILE A 8 38.35 -17.55 5.95
N ASP A 9 39.65 -17.33 6.00
CA ASP A 9 40.27 -16.34 6.88
C ASP A 9 39.87 -14.93 6.41
N GLN A 10 39.80 -14.72 5.10
CA GLN A 10 39.31 -13.47 4.52
C GLN A 10 37.81 -13.25 4.78
N ALA A 11 37.00 -14.30 4.80
CA ALA A 11 35.60 -14.21 5.17
C ALA A 11 35.43 -13.82 6.64
N ILE A 12 36.25 -14.37 7.54
CA ILE A 12 36.26 -13.99 8.96
C ILE A 12 36.72 -12.54 9.13
N ASP A 13 37.75 -12.11 8.39
CA ASP A 13 38.21 -10.72 8.37
C ASP A 13 37.09 -9.75 7.97
N ILE A 14 36.27 -10.09 6.96
CA ILE A 14 35.18 -9.24 6.47
C ILE A 14 33.93 -9.32 7.35
N ALA A 15 33.57 -10.49 7.87
CA ALA A 15 32.32 -10.70 8.59
C ALA A 15 32.43 -10.38 10.09
N VAL A 16 33.62 -10.51 10.67
CA VAL A 16 33.83 -10.36 12.12
C VAL A 16 34.72 -9.15 12.40
N TYR A 17 35.95 -9.14 11.87
CA TYR A 17 36.93 -8.11 12.23
C TYR A 17 36.60 -6.74 11.63
N ALA A 18 36.15 -6.66 10.37
CA ALA A 18 35.81 -5.39 9.74
C ALA A 18 34.62 -4.66 10.41
N PRO A 19 33.50 -5.33 10.75
CA PRO A 19 32.43 -4.70 11.53
C PRO A 19 32.91 -4.29 12.93
N LEU A 20 33.76 -5.09 13.58
CA LEU A 20 34.28 -4.74 14.91
C LEU A 20 35.16 -3.49 14.87
N GLY A 21 36.05 -3.40 13.88
CA GLY A 21 36.85 -2.19 13.62
C GLY A 21 35.98 -0.99 13.28
N PHE A 22 34.91 -1.20 12.50
CA PHE A 22 33.95 -0.15 12.18
C PHE A 22 33.23 0.37 13.42
N VAL A 23 32.78 -0.50 14.33
CA VAL A 23 32.09 -0.13 15.59
C VAL A 23 32.95 0.80 16.45
N LEU A 24 34.26 0.57 16.50
CA LEU A 24 35.19 1.41 17.26
C LEU A 24 35.29 2.85 16.70
N GLU A 25 35.26 3.00 15.37
CA GLU A 25 35.28 4.31 14.69
C GLU A 25 33.86 4.92 14.52
N ALA A 26 32.83 4.11 14.73
CA ALA A 26 31.45 4.44 14.37
C ALA A 26 30.93 5.69 15.07
N ARG A 27 31.33 5.95 16.33
CA ARG A 27 30.83 7.09 17.12
C ARG A 27 31.07 8.45 16.48
N LYS A 28 32.13 8.58 15.68
CA LYS A 28 32.49 9.84 15.01
C LYS A 28 31.75 10.02 13.68
N LEU A 29 31.46 8.93 12.98
CA LEU A 29 30.89 8.96 11.63
C LEU A 29 29.39 8.61 11.59
N LEU A 30 28.83 8.03 12.64
CA LEU A 30 27.43 7.62 12.71
C LEU A 30 26.45 8.76 12.42
N PRO A 31 26.59 9.96 13.02
CA PRO A 31 25.58 11.00 12.88
C PRO A 31 25.33 11.37 11.40
N SER A 32 26.41 11.57 10.63
CA SER A 32 26.31 11.91 9.21
C SER A 32 25.84 10.73 8.34
N PHE A 33 26.22 9.50 8.68
CA PHE A 33 25.70 8.31 7.99
C PHE A 33 24.23 8.04 8.28
N VAL A 34 23.73 8.36 9.48
CA VAL A 34 22.31 8.23 9.82
C VAL A 34 21.48 9.24 9.04
N GLU A 35 21.92 10.49 8.94
CA GLU A 35 21.22 11.51 8.15
C GLU A 35 21.13 11.12 6.67
N ARG A 36 22.27 10.74 6.08
CA ARG A 36 22.33 10.27 4.68
C ARG A 36 21.51 9.00 4.47
N GLY A 37 21.59 8.05 5.39
CA GLY A 37 20.82 6.80 5.34
C GLY A 37 19.32 7.03 5.44
N ARG A 38 18.87 7.94 6.31
CA ARG A 38 17.46 8.33 6.41
C ARG A 38 16.94 8.93 5.10
N ALA A 39 17.71 9.81 4.46
CA ALA A 39 17.33 10.38 3.17
C ALA A 39 17.18 9.30 2.10
N GLN A 40 18.13 8.35 2.02
CA GLN A 40 18.08 7.25 1.06
C GLN A 40 16.88 6.30 1.32
N VAL A 41 16.65 5.92 2.56
CA VAL A 41 15.54 5.02 2.93
C VAL A 41 14.17 5.67 2.70
N GLN A 42 14.03 6.97 2.96
CA GLN A 42 12.77 7.68 2.69
C GLN A 42 12.41 7.66 1.22
N MET A 43 13.38 7.92 0.33
CA MET A 43 13.18 7.84 -1.11
C MET A 43 12.80 6.42 -1.56
N THR A 44 13.53 5.41 -1.10
CA THR A 44 13.22 3.99 -1.39
C THR A 44 11.84 3.59 -0.87
N ARG A 45 11.43 4.07 0.31
CA ARG A 45 10.10 3.80 0.87
C ARG A 45 9.00 4.42 0.02
N MET A 46 9.22 5.61 -0.53
CA MET A 46 8.26 6.25 -1.45
C MET A 46 8.09 5.41 -2.72
N ILE A 47 9.20 4.99 -3.35
CA ILE A 47 9.19 4.14 -4.54
C ILE A 47 8.52 2.79 -4.24
N GLY A 48 8.88 2.15 -3.13
CA GLY A 48 8.31 0.88 -2.72
C GLY A 48 6.80 0.96 -2.43
N LYS A 49 6.34 2.02 -1.76
CA LYS A 49 4.90 2.26 -1.54
C LYS A 49 4.14 2.41 -2.86
N PHE A 50 4.72 3.11 -3.84
CA PHE A 50 4.12 3.26 -5.16
C PHE A 50 4.03 1.92 -5.90
N ALA A 51 5.11 1.14 -5.89
CA ALA A 51 5.15 -0.19 -6.49
C ALA A 51 4.10 -1.15 -5.88
N VAL A 52 3.96 -1.17 -4.55
CA VAL A 52 2.94 -2.01 -3.88
C VAL A 52 1.53 -1.57 -4.27
N LYS A 53 1.25 -0.27 -4.25
CA LYS A 53 -0.09 0.25 -4.59
C LYS A 53 -0.46 -0.03 -6.06
N GLN A 54 0.48 0.16 -6.97
CA GLN A 54 0.28 -0.17 -8.38
C GLN A 54 0.12 -1.68 -8.60
N GLY A 55 0.91 -2.48 -7.89
CA GLY A 55 0.84 -3.95 -7.92
C GLY A 55 -0.49 -4.50 -7.43
N GLN A 56 -1.05 -3.93 -6.35
CA GLN A 56 -2.38 -4.32 -5.84
C GLN A 56 -3.48 -4.08 -6.89
N ASN A 57 -3.49 -2.89 -7.49
CA ASN A 57 -4.47 -2.56 -8.52
C ASN A 57 -4.37 -3.45 -9.77
N GLU A 58 -3.14 -3.79 -10.17
CA GLU A 58 -2.92 -4.68 -11.31
C GLU A 58 -3.26 -6.13 -10.98
N ALA A 59 -2.96 -6.58 -9.75
CA ALA A 59 -3.30 -7.91 -9.26
C ALA A 59 -4.82 -8.12 -9.19
N GLU A 60 -5.59 -7.12 -8.73
CA GLU A 60 -7.05 -7.18 -8.70
C GLU A 60 -7.63 -7.36 -10.12
N LYS A 61 -7.14 -6.60 -11.09
CA LYS A 61 -7.55 -6.74 -12.50
C LYS A 61 -7.21 -8.13 -13.04
N ARG A 62 -6.03 -8.65 -12.71
CA ARG A 62 -5.60 -10.00 -13.12
C ARG A 62 -6.46 -11.08 -12.48
N LEU A 63 -6.85 -10.89 -11.21
CA LEU A 63 -7.73 -11.81 -10.48
C LEU A 63 -9.13 -11.85 -11.09
N ILE A 64 -9.72 -10.69 -11.38
CA ILE A 64 -11.04 -10.60 -12.06
C ILE A 64 -10.97 -11.27 -13.44
N LYS A 65 -9.90 -11.04 -14.20
CA LYS A 65 -9.70 -11.68 -15.50
C LYS A 65 -9.57 -13.21 -15.36
N ALA A 66 -8.80 -13.67 -14.39
CA ALA A 66 -8.62 -15.09 -14.11
C ALA A 66 -9.93 -15.77 -13.69
N GLN A 67 -10.74 -15.10 -12.86
CA GLN A 67 -12.05 -15.59 -12.44
C GLN A 67 -13.01 -15.72 -13.63
N ARG A 68 -13.08 -14.70 -14.49
CA ARG A 68 -13.89 -14.78 -15.73
C ARG A 68 -13.44 -15.90 -16.65
N SER A 69 -12.12 -16.13 -16.76
CA SER A 69 -11.58 -17.25 -17.53
C SER A 69 -11.92 -18.60 -16.92
N ALA A 70 -11.89 -18.72 -15.59
CA ALA A 70 -12.31 -19.92 -14.89
C ALA A 70 -13.81 -20.20 -15.08
N ASP A 71 -14.66 -19.17 -14.95
CA ASP A 71 -16.10 -19.28 -15.16
C ASP A 71 -16.46 -19.67 -16.59
N ALA A 72 -15.73 -19.17 -17.59
CA ALA A 72 -15.93 -19.54 -18.99
C ALA A 72 -15.61 -21.02 -19.24
N VAL A 73 -14.50 -21.52 -18.70
CA VAL A 73 -14.10 -22.93 -18.81
C VAL A 73 -15.05 -23.84 -18.04
N MET A 74 -15.44 -23.45 -16.82
CA MET A 74 -16.44 -24.20 -16.03
C MET A 74 -17.81 -24.21 -16.71
N GLY A 75 -18.20 -23.10 -17.37
CA GLY A 75 -19.42 -23.02 -18.17
C GLY A 75 -19.41 -23.96 -19.37
N GLU A 76 -18.28 -24.04 -20.09
CA GLU A 76 -18.10 -24.99 -21.21
C GLU A 76 -18.17 -26.46 -20.75
N LEU A 77 -17.67 -26.75 -19.55
CA LEU A 77 -17.72 -28.07 -18.92
C LEU A 77 -19.06 -28.38 -18.24
N GLY A 78 -20.01 -27.44 -18.20
CA GLY A 78 -21.31 -27.59 -17.53
C GLY A 78 -21.25 -27.59 -16.00
N LEU A 79 -20.13 -27.14 -15.40
CA LEU A 79 -19.85 -27.13 -13.96
C LEU A 79 -20.06 -25.74 -13.33
N ARG A 80 -20.91 -24.90 -13.92
CA ARG A 80 -21.10 -23.51 -13.49
C ARG A 80 -21.60 -23.44 -12.03
N PRO A 81 -20.92 -22.71 -11.13
CA PRO A 81 -21.40 -22.51 -9.78
C PRO A 81 -22.77 -21.81 -9.81
N ALA A 82 -23.72 -22.29 -8.99
CA ALA A 82 -25.02 -21.66 -8.85
C ALA A 82 -24.88 -20.37 -8.02
N ASP A 83 -24.81 -19.22 -8.70
CA ASP A 83 -25.04 -17.92 -8.07
C ASP A 83 -26.54 -17.76 -7.81
N ASP A 84 -27.00 -18.19 -6.63
CA ASP A 84 -28.34 -17.87 -6.16
C ASP A 84 -28.27 -17.33 -4.71
N PRO A 85 -27.93 -16.05 -4.50
CA PRO A 85 -28.36 -15.37 -3.30
C PRO A 85 -29.85 -15.09 -3.47
N ALA A 86 -30.69 -16.02 -3.00
CA ALA A 86 -32.13 -15.80 -2.93
C ALA A 86 -32.41 -14.42 -2.28
N PRO A 87 -33.17 -13.52 -2.92
CA PRO A 87 -33.57 -12.29 -2.28
C PRO A 87 -34.43 -12.67 -1.07
N ILE A 88 -33.91 -12.40 0.13
CA ILE A 88 -34.71 -12.47 1.35
C ILE A 88 -35.75 -11.36 1.20
N VAL A 89 -36.95 -11.73 0.77
CA VAL A 89 -38.09 -10.82 0.72
C VAL A 89 -38.36 -10.41 2.16
N ALA A 90 -37.96 -9.19 2.51
CA ALA A 90 -38.33 -8.58 3.78
C ALA A 90 -39.86 -8.54 3.81
N ALA A 91 -40.44 -9.23 4.80
CA ALA A 91 -41.87 -9.19 5.07
C ALA A 91 -42.32 -7.72 5.27
N PRO A 92 -43.54 -7.35 4.85
CA PRO A 92 -44.01 -5.97 4.93
C PRO A 92 -44.04 -5.50 6.38
N ALA A 93 -43.38 -4.37 6.65
CA ALA A 93 -43.38 -3.72 7.94
C ALA A 93 -44.82 -3.28 8.31
N VAL A 94 -45.30 -3.78 9.44
CA VAL A 94 -46.51 -3.29 10.10
C VAL A 94 -46.21 -1.89 10.67
N PRO A 95 -47.02 -0.86 10.40
CA PRO A 95 -46.80 0.48 10.94
C PRO A 95 -47.28 0.52 12.39
N GLU A 96 -46.38 0.78 13.34
CA GLU A 96 -46.76 1.18 14.71
C GLU A 96 -46.54 2.68 14.94
N PRO A 97 -47.46 3.34 15.68
CA PRO A 97 -47.61 4.79 15.68
C PRO A 97 -46.84 5.46 16.83
N GLY A 98 -46.32 6.66 16.53
CA GLY A 98 -46.25 7.75 17.49
C GLY A 98 -45.04 7.78 18.42
N SER A 99 -44.06 8.62 18.08
CA SER A 99 -43.37 9.56 18.99
C SER A 99 -42.42 10.46 18.18
N ASP A 100 -42.87 11.65 17.83
CA ASP A 100 -42.03 12.79 17.40
C ASP A 100 -42.04 13.84 18.54
N PRO A 101 -41.14 14.84 18.60
CA PRO A 101 -39.75 14.93 18.09
C PRO A 101 -38.79 15.57 19.12
N ILE A 102 -37.45 15.42 18.97
CA ILE A 102 -36.51 16.42 19.52
C ILE A 102 -35.32 16.65 18.58
N SER A 103 -35.29 17.88 18.04
CA SER A 103 -34.18 18.75 17.62
C SER A 103 -32.87 18.20 17.05
N GLU A 104 -32.65 18.59 15.79
CA GLU A 104 -31.56 19.48 15.34
C GLU A 104 -30.13 19.19 15.83
N ALA A 105 -29.31 18.64 14.93
CA ALA A 105 -27.93 19.10 14.74
C ALA A 105 -27.43 18.70 13.33
N THR A 106 -27.71 19.57 12.38
CA THR A 106 -26.80 20.06 11.32
C THR A 106 -25.85 19.05 10.66
N THR A 107 -26.21 18.68 9.42
CA THR A 107 -25.30 18.19 8.38
C THR A 107 -24.05 19.08 8.23
N PRO A 108 -22.81 18.55 8.19
CA PRO A 108 -21.71 19.29 7.62
C PRO A 108 -21.87 19.28 6.10
N THR A 109 -22.38 20.38 5.56
CA THR A 109 -22.26 20.75 4.15
C THR A 109 -20.78 20.70 3.78
N SER A 110 -20.41 19.74 2.92
CA SER A 110 -19.13 19.74 2.24
C SER A 110 -19.12 20.83 1.17
N GLN A 111 -18.67 22.02 1.53
CA GLN A 111 -18.21 23.02 0.55
C GLN A 111 -16.82 22.60 0.03
N SER A 112 -16.79 21.59 -0.84
CA SER A 112 -15.68 21.41 -1.80
C SER A 112 -16.02 22.20 -3.04
N GLY A 113 -15.49 23.41 -3.19
CA GLY A 113 -15.75 24.22 -4.38
C GLY A 113 -15.10 25.60 -4.46
N GLU A 114 -14.55 26.13 -3.35
CA GLU A 114 -14.04 27.51 -3.34
C GLU A 114 -12.52 27.60 -3.57
N GLY A 115 -11.73 26.56 -3.22
CA GLY A 115 -10.26 26.59 -3.28
C GLY A 115 -9.63 26.21 -4.63
N ALA A 116 -10.42 25.73 -5.60
CA ALA A 116 -9.89 25.28 -6.90
C ALA A 116 -9.72 26.43 -7.91
N LYS A 117 -10.31 27.60 -7.63
CA LYS A 117 -10.26 28.77 -8.53
C LYS A 117 -9.01 29.64 -8.31
N ASP A 118 -8.24 29.38 -7.26
CA ASP A 118 -7.04 30.14 -6.88
C ASP A 118 -5.73 29.44 -7.30
N LEU A 119 -5.83 28.32 -8.03
CA LEU A 119 -4.71 27.56 -8.60
C LEU A 119 -4.54 27.79 -10.11
N ALA A 120 -5.35 28.66 -10.72
CA ALA A 120 -5.14 29.12 -12.07
C ALA A 120 -3.98 30.13 -12.05
N ILE A 121 -2.76 29.66 -12.31
CA ILE A 121 -1.60 30.52 -12.56
C ILE A 121 -1.91 31.35 -13.81
N PRO A 122 -2.08 32.68 -13.72
CA PRO A 122 -2.18 33.52 -14.90
C PRO A 122 -0.77 33.58 -15.54
N ASP A 123 -0.70 33.59 -16.87
CA ASP A 123 0.51 33.73 -17.69
C ASP A 123 1.36 32.46 -17.90
N TYR A 124 0.74 31.42 -18.49
CA TYR A 124 1.47 30.45 -19.32
C TYR A 124 0.92 30.50 -20.76
N ASP A 125 1.43 31.48 -21.51
CA ASP A 125 1.61 31.46 -22.97
C ASP A 125 3.07 31.87 -23.26
#